data_AF-A0A1I1CJK8-F1
#
_entry.id   AF-A0A1I1CJK8-F1
#
_cell.length_a   1.000
_cell.length_b   1.000
_cell.length_c   1.000
_cell.angle_alpha   90.00
_cell.angle_beta   90.00
_cell.angle_gamma   90.00
#
_symmetry.space_group_name_H-M   'P 1'
#
loop_
_entity.id
_entity.type
_entity.pdbx_description
1 polymer ?
#
loop_
_entity_poly.entity_id
_entity_poly.type
_entity_poly.pdbx_seq_one_letter_code
_entity_poly.pdbx_strand_id
1 'polypeptide(L)'
;MRELLTGLVLASCLLPVAAAGMRVSTYLSEPVAPHEFTDLLGEPLWSSEVRRVDPSLQAYERLPAVLATDTLVATARPEESNKVALDLTSKPEVVGDQVAPLADTLAGKTREWCGARYRSYNPADNTYQPYGGGPRRTCAAPIEAVTVQRVAEVGLSKPSASERWCMERYSSYRVEDNTYQPFSGGRKQCPGPSSEASASIQSAAGATVAQF
;
A
#
# COMPACT_ATOMS: atom_id res chain seq x y z
N MET A 1 58.14 10.79 -67.08
CA MET A 1 58.73 11.13 -65.77
C MET A 1 57.74 11.81 -64.83
N ARG A 2 56.94 12.79 -65.27
CA ARG A 2 55.93 13.46 -64.43
C ARG A 2 54.90 12.51 -63.81
N GLU A 3 54.38 11.54 -64.57
CA GLU A 3 53.42 10.54 -64.08
C GLU A 3 54.01 9.53 -63.08
N LEU A 4 55.32 9.28 -63.16
CA LEU A 4 56.01 8.41 -62.19
C LEU A 4 56.24 9.15 -60.87
N LEU A 5 56.51 10.46 -60.93
CA LEU A 5 56.67 11.30 -59.75
C LEU A 5 55.34 11.54 -59.02
N THR A 6 54.25 11.76 -59.73
CA THR A 6 52.90 11.91 -59.13
C THR A 6 52.45 10.61 -58.47
N GLY A 7 52.68 9.46 -59.12
CA GLY A 7 52.40 8.15 -58.53
C GLY A 7 53.17 7.88 -57.24
N LEU A 8 54.46 8.24 -57.20
CA LEU A 8 55.30 8.04 -56.02
C LEU A 8 54.88 8.95 -54.84
N VAL A 9 54.50 10.19 -55.12
CA VAL A 9 53.97 11.11 -54.10
C VAL A 9 52.64 10.61 -53.52
N LEU A 10 51.71 10.17 -54.38
CA LEU A 10 50.42 9.63 -53.94
C LEU A 10 50.59 8.34 -53.11
N ALA A 11 51.49 7.44 -53.53
CA ALA A 11 51.81 6.24 -52.76
C ALA A 11 52.39 6.59 -51.38
N SER A 12 53.28 7.59 -51.31
CA SER A 12 53.86 8.03 -50.03
C SER A 12 52.81 8.62 -49.07
N CYS A 13 51.76 9.27 -49.61
CA CYS A 13 50.68 9.85 -48.79
C CYS A 13 49.65 8.80 -48.34
N LEU A 14 49.35 7.78 -49.14
CA LEU A 14 48.33 6.78 -48.83
C LEU A 14 48.81 5.73 -47.83
N LEU A 15 50.09 5.37 -47.84
CA LEU A 15 50.68 4.41 -46.91
C LEU A 15 50.52 4.78 -45.42
N PRO A 16 50.85 6.01 -44.97
CA PRO A 16 50.67 6.38 -43.56
C PRO A 16 49.19 6.47 -43.16
N VAL A 17 48.30 6.87 -44.07
CA VAL A 17 46.85 6.92 -43.81
C VAL A 17 46.29 5.51 -43.60
N ALA A 18 46.68 4.56 -44.44
CA ALA A 18 46.26 3.16 -44.30
C ALA A 18 46.83 2.52 -43.02
N ALA A 19 48.10 2.78 -42.70
CA ALA A 19 48.73 2.30 -41.47
C ALA A 19 48.07 2.88 -40.21
N ALA A 20 47.73 4.18 -40.22
CA ALA A 20 47.00 4.83 -39.14
C ALA A 20 45.60 4.24 -38.98
N GLY A 21 44.87 4.02 -40.08
CA GLY A 21 43.55 3.41 -40.07
C GLY A 21 43.54 2.01 -39.45
N MET A 22 44.51 1.16 -39.81
CA MET A 22 44.66 -0.16 -39.20
C MET A 22 44.93 -0.08 -37.70
N ARG A 23 45.81 0.84 -37.25
CA ARG A 23 46.11 1.02 -35.82
C ARG A 23 44.89 1.46 -35.02
N VAL A 24 44.10 2.41 -35.51
CA VAL A 24 42.87 2.85 -34.84
C VAL A 24 41.85 1.71 -34.74
N SER A 25 41.69 0.93 -35.82
CA SER A 25 40.77 -0.22 -35.83
C SER A 25 41.16 -1.27 -34.78
N THR A 26 42.46 -1.52 -34.60
CA THR A 26 42.94 -2.46 -33.56
C THR A 26 42.67 -1.97 -32.14
N TYR A 27 42.81 -0.66 -31.89
CA TYR A 27 42.50 -0.08 -30.58
C TYR A 27 41.00 -0.12 -30.25
N LEU A 28 40.13 0.11 -31.25
CA LEU A 28 38.67 0.04 -31.05
C LEU A 28 38.17 -1.40 -30.87
N SER A 29 38.94 -2.40 -31.30
CA SER A 29 38.58 -3.81 -31.23
C SER A 29 39.15 -4.52 -30.00
N GLU A 30 39.75 -3.79 -29.05
CA GLU A 30 40.18 -4.37 -27.78
C GLU A 30 38.94 -4.99 -27.11
N PRO A 31 38.92 -6.33 -26.90
CA PRO A 31 37.80 -6.97 -26.28
C PRO A 31 37.69 -6.43 -24.86
N VAL A 32 36.53 -5.84 -24.54
CA VAL A 32 36.20 -5.45 -23.17
C VAL A 32 36.41 -6.67 -22.30
N ALA A 33 37.29 -6.56 -21.30
CA ALA A 33 37.57 -7.63 -20.37
C ALA A 33 36.21 -8.15 -19.84
N PRO A 34 35.94 -9.46 -19.92
CA PRO A 34 34.69 -10.01 -19.41
C PRO A 34 34.57 -9.60 -17.94
N HIS A 35 33.40 -9.07 -17.57
CA HIS A 35 33.12 -8.68 -16.21
C HIS A 35 33.26 -9.92 -15.31
N GLU A 36 34.26 -9.91 -14.45
CA GLU A 36 34.51 -11.00 -13.52
C GLU A 36 33.58 -10.81 -12.32
N PHE A 37 32.51 -11.59 -12.27
CA PHE A 37 31.65 -11.64 -11.10
C PHE A 37 32.41 -12.34 -9.98
N THR A 38 32.86 -11.56 -9.01
CA THR A 38 33.41 -12.09 -7.76
C THR A 38 32.31 -12.84 -7.02
N ASP A 39 32.66 -13.97 -6.39
CA ASP A 39 31.78 -14.71 -5.47
C ASP A 39 30.59 -15.48 -6.09
N LEU A 40 30.63 -15.82 -7.39
CA LEU A 40 29.64 -16.74 -8.00
C LEU A 40 29.66 -18.15 -7.39
N LEU A 41 30.79 -18.56 -6.82
CA LEU A 41 30.99 -19.84 -6.12
C LEU A 41 30.99 -19.67 -4.59
N GLY A 42 30.72 -18.45 -4.12
CA GLY A 42 30.57 -18.15 -2.70
C GLY A 42 29.28 -18.72 -2.13
N GLU A 43 29.08 -18.51 -0.83
CA GLU A 43 27.86 -18.92 -0.15
C GLU A 43 26.66 -18.20 -0.82
N PRO A 44 25.62 -18.94 -1.21
CA PRO A 44 24.57 -18.36 -2.03
C PRO A 44 23.86 -17.25 -1.24
N LEU A 45 23.67 -16.08 -1.87
CA LEU A 45 22.97 -14.92 -1.29
C LEU A 45 21.51 -15.23 -0.86
N TRP A 46 21.03 -16.42 -1.21
CA TRP A 46 19.73 -16.95 -0.87
C TRP A 46 19.89 -18.43 -0.49
N SER A 47 19.09 -18.92 0.44
CA SER A 47 19.15 -20.32 0.87
C SER A 47 18.75 -21.24 -0.29
N SER A 48 19.68 -22.06 -0.77
CA SER A 48 19.41 -23.10 -1.77
C SER A 48 18.51 -24.22 -1.22
N GLU A 49 18.43 -24.35 0.10
CA GLU A 49 17.61 -25.32 0.80
C GLU A 49 16.29 -24.68 1.29
N VAL A 50 15.18 -25.35 1.02
CA VAL A 50 13.85 -24.92 1.47
C VAL A 50 13.71 -25.21 2.96
N ARG A 51 13.90 -24.20 3.81
CA ARG A 51 13.59 -24.28 5.24
C ARG A 51 12.12 -23.99 5.48
N ARG A 52 11.36 -25.00 5.90
CA ARG A 52 9.98 -24.78 6.34
C ARG A 52 9.99 -24.05 7.68
N VAL A 53 9.31 -22.90 7.71
CA VAL A 53 9.07 -22.14 8.94
C VAL A 53 7.93 -22.82 9.67
N ASP A 54 8.14 -23.17 10.94
CA ASP A 54 7.09 -23.70 11.82
C ASP A 54 6.28 -22.53 12.42
N PRO A 55 5.00 -22.35 12.03
CA PRO A 55 4.16 -21.27 12.55
C PRO A 55 3.92 -21.37 14.07
N SER A 56 3.99 -22.58 14.64
CA SER A 56 3.71 -22.80 16.06
C SER A 56 4.80 -22.28 17.00
N LEU A 57 6.02 -22.14 16.47
CA LEU A 57 7.17 -21.57 17.16
C LEU A 57 7.30 -20.06 16.96
N GLN A 58 6.48 -19.46 16.10
CA GLN A 58 6.48 -18.02 15.90
C GLN A 58 5.62 -17.34 16.97
N ALA A 59 6.26 -16.62 17.88
CA ALA A 59 5.58 -15.62 18.69
C ALA A 59 5.16 -14.47 17.77
N TYR A 60 3.94 -14.55 17.23
CA TYR A 60 3.34 -13.49 16.41
C TYR A 60 3.03 -12.28 17.28
N GLU A 61 4.07 -11.58 17.73
CA GLU A 61 3.95 -10.30 18.40
C GLU A 61 3.92 -9.20 17.34
N ARG A 62 2.89 -8.34 17.40
CA ARG A 62 2.83 -7.15 16.55
C ARG A 62 3.86 -6.16 17.08
N LEU A 63 5.04 -6.16 16.48
CA LEU A 63 6.03 -5.13 16.77
C LEU A 63 5.50 -3.77 16.27
N PRO A 64 5.62 -2.70 17.08
CA PRO A 64 5.30 -1.36 16.62
C PRO A 64 6.19 -1.01 15.43
N ALA A 65 5.67 -0.17 14.52
CA ALA A 65 6.45 0.28 13.37
C ALA A 65 7.73 0.98 13.87
N VAL A 66 8.88 0.36 13.62
CA VAL A 66 10.17 1.01 13.84
C VAL A 66 10.35 1.97 12.68
N LEU A 67 10.11 3.26 12.94
CA LEU A 67 10.39 4.32 11.98
C LEU A 67 11.91 4.37 11.80
N ALA A 68 12.39 4.22 10.56
CA ALA A 68 13.78 4.47 10.23
C ALA A 68 14.13 5.94 10.56
N THR A 69 15.40 6.22 10.86
CA THR A 69 15.88 7.58 11.21
C THR A 69 15.51 8.62 10.17
N ASP A 70 15.38 8.20 8.91
CA ASP A 70 15.11 9.07 7.77
C ASP A 70 13.63 9.13 7.41
N THR A 71 12.76 8.58 8.26
CA THR A 71 11.31 8.63 8.02
C THR A 71 10.81 10.04 8.24
N LEU A 72 10.51 10.74 7.15
CA LEU A 72 9.83 12.02 7.18
C LEU A 72 8.38 11.84 7.66
N VAL A 73 8.16 11.96 8.97
CA VAL A 73 6.81 12.05 9.54
C VAL A 73 6.27 13.44 9.25
N ALA A 74 5.21 13.52 8.45
CA ALA A 74 4.53 14.79 8.20
C ALA A 74 3.97 15.34 9.53
N THR A 75 4.55 16.43 10.02
CA THR A 75 4.01 17.16 11.15
C THR A 75 2.73 17.87 10.69
N ALA A 76 1.58 17.40 11.15
CA ALA A 76 0.33 18.13 10.95
C ALA A 76 0.47 19.51 11.60
N ARG A 77 0.49 20.56 10.77
CA ARG A 77 0.42 21.94 11.23
C ARG A 77 -0.94 22.11 11.92
N PRO A 78 -1.01 22.63 13.15
CA PRO A 78 -2.30 22.97 13.75
C PRO A 78 -2.83 24.18 13.00
N GLU A 79 -3.57 23.94 11.92
CA GLU A 79 -4.46 24.96 11.42
C GLU A 79 -5.56 25.14 12.45
N GLU A 80 -5.75 26.40 12.84
CA GLU A 80 -6.77 26.86 13.74
C GLU A 80 -8.13 26.46 13.16
N SER A 81 -8.60 25.28 13.57
CA SER A 81 -9.91 24.77 13.22
C SER A 81 -10.91 25.76 13.80
N ASN A 82 -11.42 26.62 12.93
CA ASN A 82 -12.53 27.50 13.22
C ASN A 82 -13.71 26.57 13.55
N LYS A 83 -13.89 26.28 14.84
CA LYS A 83 -14.99 25.46 15.33
C LYS A 83 -16.26 26.29 15.12
N VAL A 84 -16.87 26.13 13.95
CA VAL A 84 -18.27 26.50 13.78
C VAL A 84 -19.04 25.61 14.75
N ALA A 85 -19.43 26.21 15.88
CA ALA A 85 -20.37 25.60 16.80
C ALA A 85 -21.69 25.44 16.04
N LEU A 86 -21.91 24.27 15.45
CA LEU A 86 -23.25 23.86 15.06
C LEU A 86 -24.01 23.56 16.34
N ASP A 87 -24.92 24.47 16.66
CA ASP A 87 -25.92 24.31 17.70
C ASP A 87 -26.74 23.04 17.41
N LEU A 88 -26.54 22.00 18.23
CA LEU A 88 -27.11 20.67 18.05
C LEU A 88 -28.54 20.55 18.61
N THR A 89 -29.24 21.66 18.85
CA THR A 89 -30.61 21.65 19.37
C THR A 89 -31.72 21.58 18.32
N SER A 90 -31.39 21.51 17.04
CA SER A 90 -32.37 21.19 16.00
C SER A 90 -32.06 19.83 15.37
N LYS A 91 -32.88 18.83 15.71
CA LYS A 91 -33.03 17.59 14.94
C LYS A 91 -33.12 17.96 13.44
N PRO A 92 -32.14 17.62 12.59
CA PRO A 92 -32.29 17.87 11.18
C PRO A 92 -33.20 16.76 10.65
N GLU A 93 -34.44 17.11 10.39
CA GLU A 93 -35.22 16.41 9.38
C GLU A 93 -34.51 16.67 8.05
N VAL A 94 -33.63 15.73 7.65
CA VAL A 94 -32.88 15.82 6.40
C VAL A 94 -33.88 15.69 5.26
N VAL A 95 -34.36 16.84 4.79
CA VAL A 95 -35.05 16.95 3.50
C VAL A 95 -34.03 16.64 2.42
N GLY A 96 -34.32 15.65 1.59
CA GLY A 96 -33.44 15.03 0.59
C GLY A 96 -32.94 15.92 -0.56
N ASP A 97 -32.94 17.25 -0.40
CA ASP A 97 -32.66 18.21 -1.48
C ASP A 97 -31.18 18.66 -1.53
N GLN A 98 -30.38 18.35 -0.50
CA GLN A 98 -28.96 18.75 -0.42
C GLN A 98 -27.96 17.65 -0.79
N VAL A 99 -28.43 16.47 -1.20
CA VAL A 99 -27.57 15.33 -1.62
C VAL A 99 -27.20 15.41 -3.10
N ALA A 100 -28.09 15.97 -3.93
CA ALA A 100 -27.88 16.15 -5.37
C ALA A 100 -26.64 17.00 -5.74
N PRO A 101 -26.39 18.19 -5.15
CA PRO A 101 -25.28 19.05 -5.56
C PRO A 101 -23.89 18.45 -5.26
N LEU A 102 -23.79 17.61 -4.22
CA LEU A 102 -22.54 16.96 -3.86
C LEU A 102 -22.22 15.78 -4.81
N ALA A 103 -23.23 15.04 -5.25
CA ALA A 103 -23.06 13.96 -6.20
C ALA A 103 -22.62 14.48 -7.59
N ASP A 104 -23.21 15.58 -8.05
CA ASP A 104 -22.87 16.20 -9.33
C ASP A 104 -21.45 16.79 -9.34
N THR A 105 -21.05 17.43 -8.25
CA THR A 105 -19.68 17.95 -8.11
C THR A 105 -18.64 16.82 -8.05
N LEU A 106 -18.94 15.72 -7.35
CA LEU A 106 -18.08 14.54 -7.33
C LEU A 106 -17.96 13.90 -8.71
N ALA A 107 -19.08 13.73 -9.42
CA ALA A 107 -19.09 13.20 -10.78
C ALA A 107 -18.32 14.12 -11.75
N GLY A 108 -18.39 15.44 -11.56
CA GLY A 108 -17.55 16.43 -12.25
C GLY A 108 -16.06 16.15 -12.08
N LYS A 109 -15.60 16.02 -10.83
CA LYS A 109 -14.20 15.75 -10.52
C LYS A 109 -13.71 14.40 -11.05
N THR A 110 -14.55 13.37 -11.01
CA THR A 110 -14.25 12.06 -11.61
C THR A 110 -13.98 12.20 -13.10
N ARG A 111 -14.86 12.90 -13.83
CA ARG A 111 -14.75 13.08 -15.29
C ARG A 111 -13.48 13.85 -15.65
N GLU A 112 -13.15 14.89 -14.90
CA GLU A 112 -11.95 15.71 -15.11
C GLU A 112 -10.67 14.88 -14.91
N TRP A 113 -10.59 14.12 -13.82
CA TRP A 113 -9.46 13.23 -13.57
C TRP A 113 -9.29 12.17 -14.67
N CYS A 114 -10.40 11.54 -15.08
CA CYS A 114 -10.39 10.52 -16.13
C CYS A 114 -9.94 11.08 -17.48
N GLY A 115 -10.39 12.28 -17.85
CA GLY A 115 -9.96 12.97 -19.06
C GLY A 115 -8.49 13.35 -19.07
N ALA A 116 -7.95 13.77 -17.91
CA ALA A 116 -6.53 14.04 -17.76
C ALA A 116 -5.66 12.77 -17.82
N ARG A 117 -6.16 11.67 -17.24
CA ARG A 117 -5.41 10.40 -17.13
C ARG A 117 -5.40 9.57 -18.43
N TYR A 118 -6.49 9.58 -19.18
CA TYR A 118 -6.67 8.76 -20.38
C TYR A 118 -7.06 9.60 -21.58
N ARG A 119 -6.16 9.69 -22.58
CA ARG A 119 -6.39 10.50 -23.81
C ARG A 119 -7.60 10.05 -24.64
N SER A 120 -7.99 8.78 -24.50
CA SER A 120 -9.11 8.15 -25.22
C SER A 120 -10.43 8.15 -24.42
N TYR A 121 -10.48 8.90 -23.32
CA TYR A 121 -11.64 8.98 -22.45
C TYR A 121 -12.83 9.65 -23.14
N ASN A 122 -14.00 9.03 -23.02
CA ASN A 122 -15.28 9.57 -23.45
C ASN A 122 -16.12 9.95 -22.22
N PRO A 123 -16.46 11.23 -22.04
CA PRO A 123 -17.24 11.68 -20.88
C PRO A 123 -18.71 11.26 -20.91
N ALA A 124 -19.28 10.90 -22.06
CA ALA A 124 -20.70 10.49 -22.17
C ALA A 124 -20.95 9.15 -21.47
N ASP A 125 -20.04 8.19 -21.66
CA ASP A 125 -20.20 6.82 -21.18
C ASP A 125 -19.22 6.46 -20.04
N ASN A 126 -18.42 7.42 -19.56
CA ASN A 126 -17.35 7.21 -18.57
C ASN A 126 -16.39 6.06 -18.95
N THR A 127 -16.02 5.95 -20.23
CA THR A 127 -15.18 4.85 -20.74
C THR A 127 -13.91 5.34 -21.43
N TYR A 128 -12.84 4.55 -21.37
CA TYR A 128 -11.58 4.81 -22.07
C TYR A 128 -11.08 3.57 -22.82
N GLN A 129 -10.27 3.79 -23.85
CA GLN A 129 -9.62 2.71 -24.61
C GLN A 129 -8.26 2.37 -23.98
N PRO A 130 -8.05 1.12 -23.51
CA PRO A 130 -6.75 0.68 -23.01
C PRO A 130 -5.70 0.63 -24.13
N TYR A 131 -4.43 0.87 -23.78
CA TYR A 131 -3.33 0.84 -24.75
C TYR A 131 -3.13 -0.50 -25.44
N GLY A 132 -3.51 -1.61 -24.81
CA GLY A 132 -3.39 -2.96 -25.38
C GLY A 132 -4.43 -3.31 -26.46
N GLY A 133 -5.24 -2.36 -26.93
CA GLY A 133 -6.21 -2.62 -28.02
C GLY A 133 -7.45 -3.43 -27.62
N GLY A 134 -7.67 -3.68 -26.33
CA GLY A 134 -8.85 -4.39 -25.82
C GLY A 134 -10.15 -3.58 -25.86
N PRO A 135 -11.28 -4.14 -25.40
CA PRO A 135 -12.53 -3.38 -25.30
C PRO A 135 -12.38 -2.17 -24.36
N ARG A 136 -13.24 -1.16 -24.58
CA ARG A 136 -13.28 0.04 -23.72
C ARG A 136 -13.59 -0.36 -22.27
N ARG A 137 -12.95 0.31 -21.32
CA ARG A 137 -13.13 0.08 -19.87
C ARG A 137 -13.72 1.31 -19.20
N THR A 138 -14.55 1.10 -18.18
CA THR A 138 -15.07 2.18 -17.35
C THR A 138 -13.95 2.81 -16.53
N CYS A 139 -13.93 4.13 -16.42
CA CYS A 139 -12.97 4.83 -15.61
C CYS A 139 -13.42 4.90 -14.14
N ALA A 140 -12.50 4.60 -13.23
CA ALA A 140 -12.65 4.79 -11.79
C ALA A 140 -11.54 5.72 -11.31
N ALA A 141 -11.91 6.95 -10.96
CA ALA A 141 -10.96 7.92 -10.42
C ALA A 141 -10.70 7.64 -8.93
N PRO A 142 -9.45 7.70 -8.46
CA PRO A 142 -9.09 7.63 -7.04
C PRO A 142 -9.32 9.00 -6.38
N ILE A 143 -10.49 9.60 -6.62
CA ILE A 143 -10.96 10.71 -5.78
C ILE A 143 -11.10 10.13 -4.38
N GLU A 144 -10.28 10.62 -3.44
CA GLU A 144 -10.28 10.18 -2.05
C GLU A 144 -11.72 9.97 -1.58
N ALA A 145 -12.00 8.76 -1.09
CA ALA A 145 -13.31 8.27 -0.69
C ALA A 145 -13.83 8.99 0.59
N VAL A 146 -13.74 10.32 0.66
CA VAL A 146 -14.07 11.12 1.83
C VAL A 146 -15.58 11.22 2.07
N THR A 147 -16.42 10.77 1.12
CA THR A 147 -17.89 10.93 1.25
C THR A 147 -18.74 9.72 0.89
N VAL A 148 -18.18 8.50 0.82
CA VAL A 148 -19.02 7.28 0.69
C VAL A 148 -19.01 6.41 1.95
N GLN A 149 -17.96 6.47 2.78
CA GLN A 149 -17.99 5.80 4.09
C GLN A 149 -19.08 6.35 5.04
N ARG A 150 -19.47 7.63 4.91
CA ARG A 150 -20.44 8.26 5.83
C ARG A 150 -21.91 7.97 5.54
N VAL A 151 -22.25 7.37 4.39
CA VAL A 151 -23.64 6.98 4.09
C VAL A 151 -23.91 5.50 4.46
N ALA A 152 -22.87 4.66 4.51
CA ALA A 152 -22.97 3.31 5.08
C ALA A 152 -23.04 3.30 6.62
N GLU A 153 -22.62 4.39 7.28
CA GLU A 153 -22.62 4.54 8.74
C GLU A 153 -23.90 5.21 9.29
N VAL A 154 -24.99 5.19 8.53
CA VAL A 154 -26.32 5.58 9.05
C VAL A 154 -27.10 4.35 9.56
N GLY A 155 -26.53 3.13 9.40
CA GLY A 155 -27.17 1.87 9.81
C GLY A 155 -26.54 1.13 10.99
N LEU A 156 -25.28 1.40 11.36
CA LEU A 156 -24.64 0.74 12.50
C LEU A 156 -24.13 1.79 13.48
N SER A 157 -24.76 1.84 14.65
CA SER A 157 -24.20 2.49 15.83
C SER A 157 -22.73 2.13 15.98
N LYS A 158 -21.84 3.12 16.05
CA LYS A 158 -20.42 2.90 16.34
C LYS A 158 -20.30 1.98 17.55
N PRO A 159 -19.50 0.90 17.48
CA PRO A 159 -19.47 -0.07 18.55
C PRO A 159 -19.00 0.59 19.85
N SER A 160 -19.63 0.26 20.97
CA SER A 160 -19.23 0.79 22.28
C SER A 160 -17.81 0.31 22.67
N ALA A 161 -17.17 0.95 23.66
CA ALA A 161 -15.85 0.51 24.13
C ALA A 161 -15.85 -0.96 24.58
N SER A 162 -16.95 -1.41 25.20
CA SER A 162 -17.17 -2.79 25.62
C SER A 162 -17.28 -3.75 24.43
N GLU A 163 -18.01 -3.38 23.38
CA GLU A 163 -18.13 -4.19 22.16
C GLU A 163 -16.79 -4.31 21.43
N ARG A 164 -16.00 -3.23 21.36
CA ARG A 164 -14.66 -3.28 20.76
C ARG A 164 -13.74 -4.25 21.50
N TRP A 165 -13.76 -4.20 22.82
CA TRP A 165 -12.99 -5.13 23.65
C TRP A 165 -13.42 -6.58 23.42
N CYS A 166 -14.74 -6.85 23.32
CA CYS A 166 -15.26 -8.19 23.07
C CYS A 166 -14.89 -8.72 21.68
N MET A 167 -14.91 -7.87 20.65
CA MET A 167 -14.46 -8.20 19.29
C MET A 167 -12.99 -8.59 19.23
N GLU A 168 -12.15 -7.91 20.01
CA GLU A 168 -10.72 -8.21 20.08
C GLU A 168 -10.43 -9.47 20.89
N ARG A 169 -11.20 -9.71 21.96
CA ARG A 169 -11.02 -10.85 22.87
C ARG A 169 -11.55 -12.18 22.31
N TYR A 170 -12.67 -12.16 21.60
CA TYR A 170 -13.37 -13.35 21.13
C TYR A 170 -13.59 -13.31 19.62
N SER A 171 -12.95 -14.25 18.89
CA SER A 171 -13.04 -14.33 17.43
C SER A 171 -14.44 -14.60 16.87
N SER A 172 -15.32 -15.22 17.68
CA SER A 172 -16.70 -15.58 17.30
C SER A 172 -17.75 -14.57 17.78
N TYR A 173 -17.31 -13.39 18.23
CA TYR A 173 -18.17 -12.34 18.75
C TYR A 173 -19.11 -11.77 17.68
N ARG A 174 -20.34 -11.48 18.08
CA ARG A 174 -21.36 -10.80 17.29
C ARG A 174 -21.76 -9.49 17.96
N VAL A 175 -21.74 -8.41 17.18
CA VAL A 175 -22.07 -7.06 17.65
C VAL A 175 -23.57 -6.92 17.88
N GLU A 176 -24.39 -7.65 17.13
CA GLU A 176 -25.85 -7.56 17.14
C GLU A 176 -26.46 -7.99 18.49
N ASP A 177 -25.92 -9.07 19.07
CA ASP A 177 -26.48 -9.70 20.26
C ASP A 177 -25.52 -9.67 21.49
N ASN A 178 -24.33 -9.06 21.36
CA ASN A 178 -23.28 -9.07 22.38
C ASN A 178 -22.94 -10.49 22.89
N THR A 179 -22.89 -11.47 21.96
CA THR A 179 -22.60 -12.88 22.26
C THR A 179 -21.36 -13.40 21.54
N TYR A 180 -20.64 -14.30 22.20
CA TYR A 180 -19.54 -15.07 21.63
C TYR A 180 -19.81 -16.57 21.79
N GLN A 181 -19.17 -17.39 20.96
CA GLN A 181 -19.24 -18.85 21.04
C GLN A 181 -17.92 -19.42 21.57
N PRO A 182 -17.90 -20.02 22.78
CA PRO A 182 -16.74 -20.74 23.28
C PRO A 182 -16.53 -22.07 22.54
N PHE A 183 -15.33 -22.65 22.68
CA PHE A 183 -14.97 -23.92 22.05
C PHE A 183 -15.86 -25.11 22.48
N SER A 184 -16.52 -25.00 23.63
CA SER A 184 -17.45 -26.01 24.13
C SER A 184 -18.76 -25.35 24.59
N GLY A 185 -19.88 -25.87 24.07
CA GLY A 185 -21.23 -25.42 24.42
C GLY A 185 -21.81 -24.34 23.49
N GLY A 186 -22.92 -23.75 23.95
CA GLY A 186 -23.65 -22.71 23.22
C GLY A 186 -23.06 -21.31 23.39
N ARG A 187 -23.66 -20.34 22.70
CA ARG A 187 -23.27 -18.92 22.79
C ARG A 187 -23.44 -18.38 24.21
N LYS A 188 -22.48 -17.56 24.66
CA LYS A 188 -22.47 -16.86 25.95
C LYS A 188 -22.42 -15.35 25.72
N GLN A 189 -22.97 -14.58 26.66
CA GLN A 189 -22.87 -13.11 26.62
C GLN A 189 -21.45 -12.66 26.94
N CYS A 190 -20.99 -11.61 26.27
CA CYS A 190 -19.69 -11.01 26.60
C CYS A 190 -19.84 -10.12 27.85
N PRO A 191 -19.04 -10.36 28.90
CA PRO A 191 -19.19 -9.63 30.15
C PRO A 191 -18.45 -8.26 30.14
N GLY A 192 -17.77 -7.93 29.04
CA GLY A 192 -17.06 -6.66 28.85
C GLY A 192 -15.80 -6.51 29.73
N PRO A 193 -14.99 -5.46 29.48
CA PRO A 193 -13.67 -5.31 30.10
C PRO A 193 -13.66 -5.15 31.63
N SER A 194 -14.75 -4.67 32.23
CA SER A 194 -14.83 -4.46 33.69
C SER A 194 -15.09 -5.73 34.50
N SER A 195 -15.53 -6.81 33.85
CA SER A 195 -15.87 -8.07 34.52
C SER A 195 -14.65 -8.96 34.80
N GLU A 196 -13.64 -8.95 33.93
CA GLU A 196 -12.40 -9.72 34.13
C GLU A 196 -11.57 -9.15 35.31
N ALA A 197 -11.64 -7.84 35.56
CA ALA A 197 -11.03 -7.20 36.72
C ALA A 197 -11.60 -7.71 38.06
N SER A 198 -12.83 -8.23 38.06
CA SER A 198 -13.45 -8.84 39.25
C SER A 198 -13.13 -10.34 39.38
N ALA A 199 -12.84 -11.02 38.26
CA ALA A 199 -12.51 -12.44 38.26
C ALA A 199 -11.10 -12.74 38.80
N SER A 200 -10.14 -11.83 38.59
CA SER A 200 -8.78 -11.96 39.13
C SER A 200 -8.74 -11.80 40.66
N ILE A 201 -9.65 -11.03 41.25
CA ILE A 201 -9.75 -10.84 42.70
C ILE A 201 -10.40 -12.05 43.39
N GLN A 202 -11.37 -12.71 42.74
CA GLN A 202 -12.02 -13.90 43.32
C GLN A 202 -11.13 -15.15 43.29
N SER A 203 -10.25 -15.29 42.29
CA SER A 203 -9.30 -16.42 42.22
C SER A 203 -8.24 -16.35 43.34
N ALA A 204 -7.94 -15.15 43.85
CA ALA A 204 -7.02 -14.97 44.98
C ALA A 204 -7.65 -15.26 46.35
N ALA A 205 -8.99 -15.27 46.46
CA ALA A 205 -9.68 -15.52 47.73
C ALA A 205 -9.91 -17.03 48.04
N GLY A 206 -9.63 -17.92 47.06
CA GLY A 206 -9.82 -19.37 47.20
C GLY A 206 -8.58 -20.17 47.60
N ALA A 207 -7.40 -19.55 47.70
CA ALA A 207 -6.18 -20.23 48.12
C ALA A 207 -6.15 -20.35 49.66
N THR A 208 -6.93 -21.30 50.21
CA THR A 208 -6.80 -21.71 51.61
C THR A 208 -5.43 -22.36 51.79
N VAL A 209 -4.57 -21.70 52.55
CA VAL A 209 -3.29 -22.21 53.02
C VAL A 209 -3.53 -23.51 53.79
N ALA A 210 -3.16 -24.65 53.22
CA ALA A 210 -3.00 -25.89 53.98
C ALA A 210 -1.66 -25.79 54.73
N GLN A 211 -1.74 -25.56 56.04
CA GLN A 211 -0.65 -25.64 57.00
C GLN A 211 -0.45 -27.10 57.43
N PHE A 212 0.82 -27.53 57.40
CA PHE A 212 1.46 -28.68 58.08
C PHE A 212 0.81 -30.06 58.03
#